data_AF-A0A9W6CBS1-F1
#
_entry.id   AF-A0A9W6CBS1-F1
#
_cell.length_a   1.000
_cell.length_b   1.000
_cell.length_c   1.000
_cell.angle_alpha   90.00
_cell.angle_beta   90.00
_cell.angle_gamma   90.00
#
_symmetry.space_group_name_H-M   'P 1'
#
loop_
_entity.id
_entity.type
_entity.pdbx_description
1 polymer ?
#
loop_
_entity_poly.entity_id
_entity_poly.type
_entity_poly.pdbx_seq_one_letter_code
_entity_poly.pdbx_strand_id
1 'polypeptide(L)'
;MKPHIPKHDPRYRNIRPEELHKRTLYESEVEVIQNLKKNLNGTSTVAGWFAFFMGLAFQGISLYLVSLGQSSTKDVVGLAVGTLIFWLVGGLTLHSRIPKHASITHTQYGIVNGKWPSPARSGNTNGRTYYLDVIFPDTGTRIQKVICSYGDYKRAEQGQQVLAVVFEGKHGRNVYGSIFTRRKK
;
A
#
# COMPACT_ATOMS: atom_id res chain seq x y z
N MET A 1 4.03 15.26 -16.28
CA MET A 1 3.13 16.18 -15.53
C MET A 1 3.54 16.21 -14.06
N LYS A 2 3.75 17.39 -13.47
CA LYS A 2 3.97 17.51 -12.02
C LYS A 2 2.67 17.11 -11.29
N PRO A 3 2.73 16.35 -10.19
CA PRO A 3 1.53 16.01 -9.43
C PRO A 3 0.88 17.30 -8.92
N HIS A 4 -0.36 17.56 -9.34
CA HIS A 4 -1.14 18.69 -8.83
C HIS A 4 -1.74 18.28 -7.48
N ILE A 5 -1.10 18.72 -6.39
CA ILE A 5 -1.59 18.47 -5.04
C ILE A 5 -2.75 19.45 -4.79
N PRO A 6 -3.95 18.97 -4.44
CA PRO A 6 -5.08 19.85 -4.16
C PRO A 6 -4.74 20.82 -3.02
N LYS A 7 -4.94 22.12 -3.28
CA LYS A 7 -4.70 23.18 -2.28
C LYS A 7 -5.59 22.98 -1.06
N HIS A 8 -5.17 23.54 0.07
CA HIS A 8 -6.00 23.56 1.28
C HIS A 8 -7.25 24.40 1.02
N ASP A 9 -8.42 23.85 1.37
CA ASP A 9 -9.68 24.58 1.33
C ASP A 9 -9.96 25.02 2.78
N PRO A 10 -10.01 26.34 3.05
CA PRO A 10 -10.19 26.87 4.40
C PRO A 10 -11.52 26.47 5.06
N ARG A 11 -12.48 25.94 4.30
CA ARG A 11 -13.75 25.41 4.84
C ARG A 11 -13.56 24.09 5.60
N TYR A 12 -12.47 23.37 5.38
CA TYR A 12 -12.26 22.04 5.94
C TYR A 12 -10.98 21.96 6.77
N ARG A 13 -11.11 21.56 8.04
CA ARG A 13 -9.96 21.31 8.91
C ARG A 13 -9.30 19.97 8.58
N ASN A 14 -7.97 19.91 8.58
CA ASN A 14 -7.27 18.62 8.49
C ASN A 14 -7.53 17.77 9.76
N ILE A 15 -7.98 16.54 9.57
CA ILE A 15 -8.29 15.60 10.65
C ILE A 15 -7.21 14.52 10.75
N ARG A 16 -6.98 14.02 11.96
CA ARG A 16 -6.06 12.90 12.21
C ARG A 16 -6.76 11.56 11.96
N PRO A 17 -6.03 10.50 11.59
CA PRO A 17 -6.60 9.16 11.41
C PRO A 17 -7.39 8.66 12.63
N GLU A 18 -6.98 9.03 13.83
CA GLU A 18 -7.60 8.62 15.10
C GLU A 18 -8.88 9.40 15.41
N GLU A 19 -9.12 10.51 14.72
CA GLU A 19 -10.33 11.34 14.86
C GLU A 19 -11.44 10.91 13.88
N LEU A 20 -11.16 9.98 12.95
CA LEU A 20 -12.18 9.39 12.08
C LEU A 20 -13.23 8.65 12.90
N HIS A 21 -14.50 8.71 12.48
CA HIS A 21 -15.55 7.98 13.19
C HIS A 21 -15.32 6.46 13.10
N LYS A 22 -15.70 5.76 14.17
CA LYS A 22 -15.78 4.30 14.19
C LYS A 22 -17.20 3.86 13.87
N ARG A 23 -17.36 3.04 12.84
CA ARG A 23 -18.66 2.54 12.39
C ARG A 23 -18.63 1.04 12.17
N THR A 24 -19.73 0.36 12.51
CA THR A 24 -19.96 -1.04 12.16
C THR A 24 -20.14 -1.18 10.65
N LEU A 25 -19.36 -2.10 10.05
CA LEU A 25 -19.36 -2.34 8.62
C LEU A 25 -20.45 -3.33 8.21
N TYR A 26 -21.03 -3.09 7.02
CA TYR A 26 -21.85 -4.09 6.33
C TYR A 26 -20.98 -5.12 5.61
N GLU A 27 -21.51 -6.31 5.33
CA GLU A 27 -20.77 -7.38 4.62
C GLU A 27 -20.22 -6.93 3.26
N SER A 28 -20.99 -6.14 2.51
CA SER A 28 -20.55 -5.58 1.23
C SER A 28 -19.37 -4.61 1.38
N GLU A 29 -19.30 -3.86 2.48
CA GLU A 29 -18.18 -2.97 2.78
C GLU A 29 -16.94 -3.78 3.18
N VAL A 30 -17.12 -4.89 3.90
CA VAL A 30 -16.03 -5.81 4.26
C VAL A 30 -15.36 -6.38 3.01
N GLU A 31 -16.14 -6.81 2.02
CA GLU A 31 -15.59 -7.33 0.75
C GLU A 31 -14.77 -6.27 0.00
N VAL A 32 -15.26 -5.02 -0.05
CA VAL A 32 -14.54 -3.90 -0.65
C VAL A 32 -13.21 -3.66 0.06
N ILE A 33 -13.19 -3.70 1.38
CA ILE A 33 -11.97 -3.50 2.18
C ILE A 33 -10.97 -4.64 1.99
N GLN A 34 -11.45 -5.89 1.92
CA GLN A 34 -10.60 -7.04 1.63
C GLN A 34 -9.97 -6.94 0.24
N ASN A 35 -10.74 -6.53 -0.77
CA ASN A 35 -10.24 -6.30 -2.12
C ASN A 35 -9.22 -5.14 -2.16
N LEU A 36 -9.49 -4.04 -1.46
CA LEU A 36 -8.54 -2.93 -1.31
C LEU A 36 -7.21 -3.43 -0.74
N LYS A 37 -7.25 -4.19 0.34
CA LYS A 37 -6.07 -4.77 0.99
C LYS A 37 -5.29 -5.69 0.05
N LYS A 38 -5.97 -6.56 -0.69
CA LYS A 38 -5.36 -7.44 -1.69
C LYS A 38 -4.66 -6.64 -2.78
N ASN A 39 -5.31 -5.61 -3.31
CA ASN A 39 -4.77 -4.76 -4.36
C ASN A 39 -3.53 -3.96 -3.90
N LEU A 40 -3.59 -3.37 -2.71
CA LEU A 40 -2.47 -2.61 -2.14
C LEU A 40 -1.27 -3.50 -1.80
N ASN A 41 -1.52 -4.70 -1.29
CA ASN A 41 -0.45 -5.66 -0.97
C ASN A 41 0.06 -6.43 -2.20
N GLY A 42 -0.63 -6.38 -3.35
CA GLY A 42 -0.33 -7.23 -4.51
C GLY A 42 1.11 -7.11 -5.00
N THR A 43 1.59 -5.88 -5.22
CA THR A 43 2.96 -5.63 -5.70
C THR A 43 4.02 -6.05 -4.68
N SER A 44 3.83 -5.70 -3.41
CA SER A 44 4.70 -6.16 -2.31
C SER A 44 4.69 -7.68 -2.16
N THR A 45 3.57 -8.34 -2.50
CA THR A 45 3.41 -9.79 -2.50
C THR A 45 4.28 -10.46 -3.53
N VAL A 46 4.14 -10.05 -4.80
CA VAL A 46 4.93 -10.59 -5.90
C VAL A 46 6.43 -10.33 -5.70
N ALA A 47 6.80 -9.09 -5.36
CA ALA A 47 8.20 -8.73 -5.16
C ALA A 47 8.85 -9.48 -3.98
N GLY A 48 8.14 -9.63 -2.86
CA GLY A 48 8.65 -10.36 -1.70
C GLY A 48 8.83 -11.85 -1.99
N TRP A 49 7.88 -12.48 -2.68
CA TRP A 49 8.02 -13.89 -3.08
C TRP A 49 9.12 -14.10 -4.11
N PHE A 50 9.24 -13.20 -5.10
CA PHE A 50 10.35 -13.24 -6.05
C PHE A 50 11.70 -13.17 -5.33
N ALA A 51 11.88 -12.21 -4.43
CA ALA A 51 13.12 -12.08 -3.65
C ALA A 51 13.40 -13.33 -2.80
N PHE A 52 12.37 -13.92 -2.19
CA PHE A 52 12.49 -15.16 -1.42
C PHE A 52 12.98 -16.34 -2.28
N PHE A 53 12.35 -16.59 -3.44
CA PHE A 53 12.76 -17.66 -4.35
C PHE A 53 14.15 -17.43 -4.94
N MET A 54 14.49 -16.19 -5.27
CA MET A 54 15.86 -15.86 -5.71
C MET A 54 16.89 -16.12 -4.61
N GLY A 55 16.58 -15.76 -3.36
CA GLY A 55 17.42 -16.09 -2.21
C GLY A 55 17.65 -17.60 -2.05
N LEU A 56 16.60 -18.41 -2.19
CA LEU A 56 16.70 -19.88 -2.16
C LEU A 56 17.53 -20.43 -3.34
N ALA A 57 17.33 -19.91 -4.55
CA ALA A 57 18.09 -20.34 -5.72
C ALA A 57 19.58 -20.04 -5.56
N PHE A 58 19.94 -18.84 -5.10
CA PHE A 58 21.33 -18.48 -4.81
C PHE A 58 21.95 -19.36 -3.72
N GLN A 59 21.19 -19.66 -2.67
CA GLN A 59 21.63 -20.57 -1.61
C GLN A 59 21.86 -22.00 -2.15
N GLY A 60 20.95 -22.51 -2.99
CA GLY A 60 21.09 -23.81 -3.63
C GLY A 60 22.31 -23.91 -4.54
N ILE A 61 22.54 -22.90 -5.39
CA ILE A 61 23.73 -22.81 -6.26
C ILE A 61 25.01 -22.76 -5.41
N SER A 62 24.99 -22.00 -4.31
CA SER A 62 26.14 -21.93 -3.40
C SER A 62 26.47 -23.28 -2.78
N LEU A 63 25.47 -24.01 -2.28
CA LEU A 63 25.67 -25.34 -1.70
C LEU A 63 26.16 -26.34 -2.77
N TYR A 64 25.62 -26.25 -3.99
CA TYR A 64 26.01 -27.10 -5.11
C TYR A 64 27.47 -26.88 -5.52
N LEU A 65 27.91 -25.63 -5.69
CA LEU A 65 29.30 -25.30 -6.04
C LEU A 65 30.30 -25.71 -4.96
N VAL A 66 29.94 -25.55 -3.69
CA VAL A 66 30.73 -26.05 -2.56
C VAL A 66 30.83 -27.58 -2.60
N SER A 67 29.73 -28.27 -2.87
CA SER A 67 29.72 -29.74 -2.96
C SER A 67 30.59 -30.31 -4.10
N LEU A 68 30.76 -29.55 -5.19
CA LEU A 68 31.62 -29.90 -6.31
C LEU A 68 33.11 -29.58 -6.06
N GLY A 69 33.45 -28.93 -4.94
CA GLY A 69 34.81 -28.46 -4.66
C GLY A 69 35.29 -27.37 -5.63
N GLN A 70 34.39 -26.78 -6.41
CA GLN A 70 34.69 -25.78 -7.45
C GLN A 70 34.58 -24.33 -6.94
N SER A 71 34.33 -24.13 -5.65
CA SER A 71 34.13 -22.80 -5.09
C SER A 71 35.44 -22.15 -4.63
N SER A 72 35.81 -21.00 -5.20
CA SER A 72 36.80 -20.12 -4.57
C SER A 72 36.21 -19.46 -3.32
N THR A 73 37.03 -19.13 -2.31
CA THR A 73 36.59 -18.37 -1.12
C THR A 73 35.87 -17.07 -1.51
N LYS A 74 36.27 -16.44 -2.60
CA LYS A 74 35.63 -15.22 -3.11
C LYS A 74 34.20 -15.48 -3.64
N ASP A 75 33.97 -16.63 -4.26
CA ASP A 75 32.67 -17.00 -4.82
C ASP A 75 31.68 -17.35 -3.72
N VAL A 76 32.14 -18.06 -2.68
CA VAL A 76 31.32 -18.38 -1.49
C VAL A 76 30.88 -17.10 -0.77
N VAL A 77 31.78 -16.15 -0.58
CA VAL A 77 31.47 -14.86 0.06
C VAL A 77 30.52 -14.03 -0.83
N GLY A 78 30.75 -13.98 -2.14
CA GLY A 78 29.88 -13.28 -3.07
C GLY A 78 28.45 -13.84 -3.09
N LEU A 79 28.30 -15.16 -3.08
CA LEU A 79 27.01 -15.85 -3.01
C LEU A 79 26.31 -15.63 -1.67
N ALA A 80 27.04 -15.74 -0.55
CA ALA A 80 26.48 -15.47 0.78
C ALA A 80 25.95 -14.04 0.91
N VAL A 81 26.70 -13.05 0.41
CA VAL A 81 26.26 -11.64 0.38
C VAL A 81 25.05 -11.46 -0.53
N GLY A 82 25.06 -12.07 -1.72
CA GLY A 82 23.92 -12.05 -2.65
C GLY A 82 22.65 -12.61 -2.03
N THR A 83 22.73 -13.76 -1.37
CA THR A 83 21.64 -14.36 -0.60
C THR A 83 21.16 -13.38 0.48
N LEU A 84 22.05 -12.84 1.31
CA LEU A 84 21.66 -11.91 2.38
C LEU A 84 20.87 -10.70 1.84
N ILE A 85 21.30 -10.14 0.69
CA ILE A 85 20.60 -9.02 0.04
C ILE A 85 19.17 -9.43 -0.36
N PHE A 86 18.99 -10.59 -0.99
CA PHE A 86 17.65 -11.07 -1.37
C PHE A 86 16.74 -11.31 -0.17
N TRP A 87 17.28 -11.86 0.92
CA TRP A 87 16.52 -12.06 2.17
C TRP A 87 16.15 -10.73 2.83
N LEU A 88 17.06 -9.75 2.87
CA LEU A 88 16.76 -8.41 3.39
C LEU A 88 15.70 -7.69 2.55
N VAL A 89 15.83 -7.72 1.23
CA VAL A 89 14.84 -7.12 0.31
C VAL A 89 13.48 -7.82 0.43
N GLY A 90 13.47 -9.14 0.51
CA GLY A 90 12.25 -9.93 0.74
C GLY A 90 11.59 -9.57 2.07
N GLY A 91 12.36 -9.54 3.16
CA GLY A 91 11.88 -9.16 4.48
C GLY A 91 11.29 -7.76 4.54
N LEU A 92 11.97 -6.76 3.97
CA LEU A 92 11.50 -5.38 3.93
C LEU A 92 10.22 -5.22 3.11
N THR A 93 10.13 -5.88 1.94
CA THR A 93 8.94 -5.83 1.08
C THR A 93 7.74 -6.57 1.68
N LEU A 94 7.97 -7.61 2.47
CA LEU A 94 6.96 -8.30 3.26
C LEU A 94 6.49 -7.44 4.45
N HIS A 95 7.40 -6.71 5.10
CA HIS A 95 7.10 -5.91 6.30
C HIS A 95 6.22 -4.69 6.00
N SER A 96 6.29 -4.13 4.80
CA SER A 96 5.50 -2.95 4.40
C SER A 96 4.03 -3.24 4.12
N ARG A 97 3.57 -4.50 4.25
CA ARG A 97 2.20 -4.93 3.94
C ARG A 97 1.24 -4.57 5.06
N ILE A 98 -0.02 -4.36 4.69
CA ILE A 98 -1.13 -4.35 5.67
C ILE A 98 -1.29 -5.78 6.20
N PRO A 99 -1.07 -6.05 7.50
CA PRO A 99 -1.11 -7.41 8.05
C PRO A 99 -2.45 -8.09 7.78
N LYS A 100 -2.48 -9.38 7.41
CA LYS A 100 -3.73 -10.11 7.08
C LYS A 100 -4.78 -10.02 8.19
N HIS A 101 -4.34 -10.05 9.44
CA HIS A 101 -5.20 -9.99 10.64
C HIS A 101 -5.36 -8.58 11.22
N ALA A 102 -4.86 -7.54 10.54
CA ALA A 102 -5.06 -6.15 10.97
C ALA A 102 -6.56 -5.85 11.08
N SER A 103 -7.00 -5.55 12.30
CA SER A 103 -8.37 -5.13 12.56
C SER A 103 -8.62 -3.73 12.00
N ILE A 104 -9.89 -3.38 11.84
CA ILE A 104 -10.29 -2.04 11.38
C ILE A 104 -10.60 -1.21 12.61
N THR A 105 -9.90 -0.09 12.77
CA THR A 105 -10.04 0.78 13.95
C THR A 105 -11.05 1.90 13.72
N HIS A 106 -11.03 2.53 12.54
CA HIS A 106 -11.91 3.63 12.16
C HIS A 106 -12.37 3.51 10.70
N THR A 107 -13.60 3.93 10.43
CA THR A 107 -14.31 3.75 9.15
C THR A 107 -15.33 4.87 8.96
N GLN A 108 -15.14 5.68 7.92
CA GLN A 108 -16.03 6.79 7.62
C GLN A 108 -16.19 7.02 6.12
N TYR A 109 -17.40 7.35 5.69
CA TYR A 109 -17.64 7.80 4.32
C TYR A 109 -17.25 9.25 4.16
N GLY A 110 -16.53 9.54 3.09
CA GLY A 110 -16.22 10.89 2.65
C GLY A 110 -16.45 11.03 1.15
N ILE A 111 -16.10 12.20 0.64
CA ILE A 111 -16.25 12.58 -0.76
C ILE A 111 -14.87 12.91 -1.34
N VAL A 112 -14.61 12.43 -2.55
CA VAL A 112 -13.39 12.79 -3.28
C VAL A 112 -13.44 14.28 -3.64
N ASN A 113 -12.43 15.02 -3.19
CA ASN A 113 -12.17 16.39 -3.60
C ASN A 113 -11.09 16.48 -4.67
N GLY A 114 -10.17 15.51 -4.71
CA GLY A 114 -9.12 15.46 -5.71
C GLY A 114 -8.28 14.19 -5.62
N LYS A 115 -7.32 14.04 -6.54
CA LYS A 115 -6.42 12.88 -6.58
C LYS A 115 -5.04 13.28 -7.08
N TRP A 116 -4.01 12.66 -6.52
CA TRP A 116 -2.63 12.91 -6.94
C TRP A 116 -1.72 11.70 -6.65
N PRO A 117 -0.71 11.43 -7.50
CA PRO A 117 0.27 10.38 -7.24
C PRO A 117 1.45 10.90 -6.42
N SER A 118 2.08 10.04 -5.62
CA SER A 118 3.35 10.34 -4.97
C SER A 118 4.42 10.75 -6.00
N PRO A 119 5.41 11.59 -5.63
CA PRO A 119 6.54 11.89 -6.50
C PRO A 119 7.20 10.60 -7.02
N ALA A 120 7.64 10.57 -8.29
CA ALA A 120 8.51 9.47 -8.73
C ALA A 120 9.86 9.60 -8.03
N ARG A 121 10.38 8.48 -7.53
CA ARG A 121 11.80 8.41 -7.17
C ARG A 121 12.56 8.01 -8.43
N SER A 122 13.48 8.89 -8.88
CA SER A 122 14.41 8.60 -9.98
C SER A 122 13.75 8.18 -11.31
N GLY A 123 12.73 8.90 -11.77
CA GLY A 123 12.08 8.66 -13.07
C GLY A 123 11.22 7.39 -13.16
N ASN A 124 11.31 6.48 -12.18
CA ASN A 124 10.50 5.27 -12.12
C ASN A 124 9.07 5.59 -11.64
N THR A 125 8.09 5.27 -12.47
CA THR A 125 6.66 5.40 -12.15
C THR A 125 6.09 4.14 -11.50
N ASN A 126 6.80 3.01 -11.55
CA ASN A 126 6.41 1.76 -10.93
C ASN A 126 6.60 1.84 -9.41
N GLY A 127 5.55 1.48 -8.66
CA GLY A 127 5.56 1.52 -7.19
C GLY A 127 5.19 2.87 -6.58
N ARG A 128 4.59 3.80 -7.34
CA ARG A 128 4.03 5.03 -6.78
C ARG A 128 2.86 4.73 -5.85
N THR A 129 2.76 5.49 -4.77
CA THR A 129 1.57 5.52 -3.92
C THR A 129 0.57 6.50 -4.53
N TYR A 130 -0.70 6.12 -4.60
CA TYR A 130 -1.76 6.98 -5.12
C TYR A 130 -2.59 7.51 -3.96
N TYR A 131 -2.84 8.82 -3.99
CA TYR A 131 -3.56 9.51 -2.94
C TYR A 131 -4.86 10.10 -3.46
N LEU A 132 -5.90 9.95 -2.66
CA LEU A 132 -7.13 10.72 -2.75
C LEU A 132 -7.12 11.80 -1.68
N ASP A 133 -7.62 12.95 -2.07
CA ASP A 133 -8.00 14.00 -1.17
C ASP A 133 -9.48 13.83 -0.85
N VAL A 134 -9.79 13.56 0.42
CA VAL A 134 -11.15 13.21 0.87
C VAL A 134 -11.64 14.23 1.87
N ILE A 135 -12.82 14.78 1.62
CA ILE A 135 -13.53 15.68 2.53
C ILE A 135 -14.68 14.94 3.22
N PHE A 136 -14.97 15.34 4.44
CA PHE A 136 -16.07 14.86 5.27
C PHE A 136 -16.97 16.07 5.56
N PRO A 137 -17.98 16.34 4.72
CA PRO A 137 -18.81 17.53 4.83
C PRO A 137 -19.50 17.65 6.18
N ASP A 138 -20.00 16.53 6.71
CA ASP A 138 -20.78 16.47 7.95
C ASP A 138 -19.98 16.96 9.17
N THR A 139 -18.66 16.73 9.17
CA THR A 139 -17.77 17.12 10.26
C THR A 139 -16.93 18.36 9.93
N GLY A 140 -17.05 18.91 8.72
CA GLY A 140 -16.20 20.01 8.26
C GLY A 140 -14.70 19.64 8.25
N THR A 141 -14.37 18.37 8.02
CA THR A 141 -12.98 17.90 8.06
C THR A 141 -12.48 17.30 6.75
N ARG A 142 -11.16 17.11 6.64
CA ARG A 142 -10.49 16.63 5.42
C ARG A 142 -9.25 15.80 5.71
N ILE A 143 -8.99 14.80 4.87
CA ILE A 143 -7.74 14.04 4.84
C ILE A 143 -7.16 14.08 3.43
N GLN A 144 -6.02 14.75 3.28
CA GLN A 144 -5.37 14.97 1.98
C GLN A 144 -4.62 13.73 1.44
N LYS A 145 -4.29 12.78 2.33
CA LYS A 145 -3.44 11.62 2.04
C LYS A 145 -4.15 10.31 2.33
N VAL A 146 -5.26 10.07 1.63
CA VAL A 146 -5.93 8.77 1.67
C VAL A 146 -5.32 7.86 0.62
N ILE A 147 -4.67 6.77 1.02
CA ILE A 147 -3.99 5.82 0.13
C ILE A 147 -5.03 4.95 -0.59
N CYS A 148 -5.00 4.91 -1.92
CA CYS A 148 -5.91 4.08 -2.70
C CYS A 148 -5.17 3.16 -3.69
N SER A 149 -5.90 2.19 -4.24
CA SER A 149 -5.37 1.36 -5.32
C SER A 149 -5.23 2.17 -6.62
N TYR A 150 -4.35 1.75 -7.53
CA TYR A 150 -4.23 2.41 -8.85
C TYR A 150 -5.53 2.37 -9.65
N GLY A 151 -6.30 1.28 -9.53
CA GLY A 151 -7.60 1.15 -10.19
C GLY A 151 -8.62 2.16 -9.69
N ASP A 152 -8.66 2.40 -8.38
CA ASP A 152 -9.52 3.43 -7.78
C ASP A 152 -9.02 4.82 -8.13
N TYR A 153 -7.72 5.07 -8.04
CA TYR A 153 -7.11 6.33 -8.48
C TYR A 153 -7.52 6.70 -9.91
N LYS A 154 -7.50 5.75 -10.86
CA LYS A 154 -7.92 6.01 -12.24
C LYS A 154 -9.39 6.41 -12.34
N ARG A 155 -10.27 5.71 -11.61
CA ARG A 155 -11.73 5.89 -11.66
C ARG A 155 -12.27 7.03 -10.78
N ALA A 156 -11.48 7.50 -9.82
CA ALA A 156 -11.86 8.58 -8.90
C ALA A 156 -12.25 9.85 -9.66
N GLU A 157 -13.47 10.32 -9.42
CA GLU A 157 -13.96 11.62 -9.86
C GLU A 157 -14.34 12.45 -8.64
N GLN A 158 -14.26 13.78 -8.77
CA GLN A 158 -14.68 14.69 -7.71
C GLN A 158 -16.17 14.49 -7.42
N GLY A 159 -16.56 14.48 -6.14
CA GLY A 159 -17.93 14.21 -5.71
C GLY A 159 -18.26 12.73 -5.49
N GLN A 160 -17.39 11.79 -5.90
CA GLN A 160 -17.64 10.37 -5.65
C GLN A 160 -17.46 10.01 -4.17
N GLN A 161 -18.28 9.07 -3.71
CA GLN A 161 -18.21 8.54 -2.35
C GLN A 161 -17.03 7.58 -2.19
N VAL A 162 -16.25 7.79 -1.14
CA VAL A 162 -15.12 6.95 -0.75
C VAL A 162 -15.32 6.47 0.67
N LEU A 163 -15.07 5.18 0.87
CA LEU A 163 -14.96 4.59 2.20
C LEU A 163 -13.51 4.74 2.68
N ALA A 164 -13.29 5.63 3.64
CA ALA A 164 -12.00 5.82 4.31
C ALA A 164 -11.89 4.86 5.50
N VAL A 165 -10.75 4.18 5.61
CA VAL A 165 -10.52 3.07 6.54
C VAL A 165 -9.15 3.19 7.17
N VAL A 166 -9.07 2.96 8.47
CA VAL A 166 -7.83 2.87 9.23
C VAL A 166 -7.69 1.44 9.75
N PHE A 167 -6.52 0.85 9.52
CA PHE A 167 -6.19 -0.49 10.01
C PHE A 167 -5.30 -0.42 11.25
N GLU A 168 -5.45 -1.39 12.14
CA GLU A 168 -4.56 -1.62 13.27
C GLU A 168 -3.21 -2.18 12.81
N GLY A 169 -2.09 -1.61 13.28
CA GLY A 169 -0.76 -2.15 13.02
C GLY A 169 0.37 -1.13 13.15
N LYS A 170 1.62 -1.55 12.87
CA LYS A 170 2.83 -0.70 12.94
C LYS A 170 2.77 0.58 12.08
N HIS A 171 1.93 0.58 11.04
CA HIS A 171 1.68 1.73 10.17
C HIS A 171 0.29 2.36 10.40
N GLY A 172 -0.35 2.10 11.55
CA GLY A 172 -1.74 2.41 11.90
C GLY A 172 -2.14 3.89 11.95
N ARG A 173 -1.32 4.78 11.36
CA ARG A 173 -1.64 6.19 11.12
C ARG A 173 -1.96 6.48 9.65
N ASN A 174 -1.92 5.48 8.78
CA ASN A 174 -2.30 5.67 7.38
C ASN A 174 -3.79 5.46 7.21
N VAL A 175 -4.41 6.35 6.42
CA VAL A 175 -5.79 6.22 6.00
C VAL A 175 -5.80 5.63 4.60
N TYR A 176 -6.59 4.60 4.41
CA TYR A 176 -6.77 3.90 3.14
C TYR A 176 -8.18 4.18 2.62
N GLY A 177 -8.33 4.30 1.31
CA GLY A 177 -9.61 4.65 0.69
C GLY A 177 -9.92 3.72 -0.48
N SER A 178 -11.18 3.31 -0.55
CA SER A 178 -11.73 2.64 -1.73
C SER A 178 -12.98 3.39 -2.21
N ILE A 179 -13.11 3.54 -3.52
CA ILE A 179 -14.31 4.11 -4.12
C ILE A 179 -15.42 3.06 -4.06
N PHE A 180 -16.61 3.50 -3.62
CA PHE A 180 -17.79 2.65 -3.67
C PHE A 180 -18.44 2.77 -5.04
N THR A 181 -18.04 1.94 -5.99
CA THR A 181 -18.81 1.82 -7.24
C THR A 181 -19.97 0.87 -6.98
N ARG A 182 -21.23 1.36 -6.94
CA ARG A 182 -22.37 0.48 -7.20
C ARG A 182 -22.07 -0.20 -8.53
N ARG A 183 -21.85 -1.53 -8.53
CA ARG A 183 -21.89 -2.29 -9.78
C ARG A 183 -23.24 -1.99 -10.40
N LYS A 184 -23.25 -1.34 -11.57
CA LYS A 184 -24.44 -1.38 -12.42
C LYS A 184 -24.67 -2.88 -12.68
N LYS A 185 -25.80 -3.39 -12.18
CA LYS A 185 -26.31 -4.70 -12.58
C LYS A 185 -26.56 -4.68 -14.08
#